data_AF-D8T8E2-F1
#
_entry.id   AF-D8T8E2-F1
#
_cell.length_a   1.000
_cell.length_b   1.000
_cell.length_c   1.000
_cell.angle_alpha   90.00
_cell.angle_beta   90.00
_cell.angle_gamma   90.00
#
_symmetry.space_group_name_H-M   'P 1'
#
loop_
_entity.id
_entity.type
_entity.pdbx_description
1 polymer ?
#
loop_
_entity_poly.entity_id
_entity_poly.type
_entity_poly.pdbx_seq_one_letter_code
_entity_poly.pdbx_strand_id
1 'polypeptide(L)' 'NRKVYLYLSFDCNLGVYKEDKHLWSPETLIKGNNCILKLQEDGNLVLYSYNKIVVWATNT' A
#
# COMPACT_ATOMS: atom_id res chain seq x y z
N ASN A 1 -17.90 -0.15 -17.82
CA ASN A 1 -17.30 0.36 -16.57
C ASN A 1 -16.09 -0.47 -16.19
N ARG A 2 -14.90 0.13 -16.12
CA ARG A 2 -13.67 -0.56 -15.73
C ARG A 2 -13.25 -0.06 -14.34
N LYS A 3 -13.39 -0.91 -13.32
CA LYS A 3 -13.05 -0.57 -11.93
C LYS A 3 -11.53 -0.70 -11.72
N VAL A 4 -10.98 0.18 -10.90
CA VAL A 4 -9.58 0.17 -10.47
C VAL A 4 -9.56 0.05 -8.95
N TYR A 5 -8.67 -0.77 -8.43
CA TYR A 5 -8.58 -1.08 -7.01
C TYR A 5 -7.19 -0.76 -6.50
N LEU A 6 -7.11 -0.11 -5.34
CA LEU A 6 -5.91 -0.11 -4.52
C LEU A 6 -5.97 -1.36 -3.63
N TYR A 7 -4.95 -2.20 -3.68
CA TYR A 7 -4.89 -3.48 -2.97
C TYR A 7 -3.57 -3.58 -2.20
N LEU A 8 -3.68 -3.93 -0.92
CA LEU A 8 -2.55 -4.31 -0.08
C LEU A 8 -2.57 -5.83 0.08
N SER A 9 -1.54 -6.49 -0.43
CA SER A 9 -1.38 -7.94 -0.34
C SER A 9 -0.79 -8.37 1.01
N PHE A 10 -0.83 -9.68 1.28
CA PHE A 10 -0.28 -10.29 2.50
C PHE A 10 1.25 -10.17 2.62
N ASP A 11 1.97 -10.08 1.50
CA ASP A 11 3.41 -9.84 1.42
C ASP A 11 3.79 -8.35 1.45
N CYS A 12 2.86 -7.49 1.91
CA CYS A 12 3.06 -6.05 2.06
C CYS A 12 3.35 -5.31 0.75
N ASN A 13 2.89 -5.85 -0.38
CA ASN A 13 2.93 -5.14 -1.65
C ASN A 13 1.67 -4.28 -1.79
N LEU A 14 1.84 -2.96 -1.83
CA LEU A 14 0.77 -2.04 -2.15
C LEU A 14 0.73 -1.83 -3.66
N GLY A 15 -0.39 -2.11 -4.31
CA GLY A 15 -0.49 -1.96 -5.75
C GLY A 15 -1.86 -1.49 -6.22
N VAL A 16 -1.86 -0.90 -7.41
CA VAL A 16 -3.06 -0.53 -8.15
C VAL A 16 -3.32 -1.60 -9.20
N TYR A 17 -4.52 -2.15 -9.17
CA TYR A 17 -4.95 -3.24 -10.03
C TYR A 17 -6.20 -2.87 -10.81
N LYS A 18 -6.32 -3.48 -11.99
CA LYS A 18 -7.51 -3.40 -12.82
C LYS A 18 -7.78 -4.78 -13.36
N GLU A 19 -8.90 -5.37 -12.95
CA GLU A 19 -9.12 -6.80 -13.12
C GLU A 19 -7.91 -7.55 -12.52
N ASP A 20 -7.29 -8.47 -13.25
CA ASP A 20 -6.11 -9.20 -12.78
C ASP A 20 -4.78 -8.52 -13.18
N LYS A 21 -4.85 -7.32 -13.78
CA LYS A 21 -3.65 -6.61 -14.25
C LYS A 21 -3.09 -5.69 -13.17
N HIS A 22 -1.85 -5.94 -12.78
CA HIS A 22 -1.03 -4.98 -12.02
C HIS A 22 -0.70 -3.76 -12.88
N LEU A 23 -1.09 -2.57 -12.41
CA LEU A 23 -0.84 -1.31 -13.10
C LEU A 23 0.34 -0.54 -12.52
N TRP A 24 0.48 -0.56 -11.19
CA TRP A 24 1.50 0.22 -10.48
C TRP A 24 1.70 -0.29 -9.05
N SER A 25 2.91 -0.19 -8.53
CA SER A 25 3.28 -0.38 -7.12
C SER A 25 4.41 0.57 -6.74
N PRO A 26 4.53 1.06 -5.49
CA PRO A 26 5.64 1.88 -5.05
C PRO A 26 6.94 1.09 -4.78
N GLU A 27 7.06 -0.12 -5.33
CA GLU A 27 8.18 -1.05 -5.07
C GLU A 27 8.37 -1.34 -3.57
N THR A 28 7.27 -1.49 -2.83
CA THR A 28 7.30 -1.82 -1.37
C THR A 28 7.64 -3.28 -1.08
N LEU A 29 8.10 -4.01 -2.10
CA LEU A 29 8.49 -5.40 -1.99
C LEU A 29 9.59 -5.53 -0.94
N ILE A 30 9.25 -6.25 0.11
CA ILE A 30 10.16 -6.75 1.16
C ILE A 30 10.54 -5.69 2.22
N LYS A 31 9.62 -5.38 3.16
CA LYS A 31 9.97 -4.79 4.49
C LYS A 31 9.11 -5.26 5.68
N GLY A 32 8.42 -6.40 5.60
CA GLY A 32 7.75 -6.95 6.79
C GLY A 32 6.57 -7.88 6.50
N ASN A 33 5.90 -8.28 7.59
CA ASN A 33 4.67 -9.06 7.60
C ASN A 33 3.57 -8.20 8.25
N ASN A 34 2.29 -8.53 8.03
CA ASN A 34 1.14 -7.86 8.67
C ASN A 34 1.13 -6.32 8.50
N CYS A 35 1.36 -5.84 7.28
CA CYS A 35 1.34 -4.40 7.03
C CYS A 35 -0.07 -3.83 7.06
N ILE A 36 -0.17 -2.55 7.43
CA ILE A 36 -1.42 -1.81 7.50
C ILE A 36 -1.28 -0.52 6.70
N LEU A 37 -2.23 -0.28 5.82
CA LEU A 37 -2.40 0.99 5.15
C LEU A 37 -3.32 1.88 5.99
N LYS A 38 -2.81 3.03 6.46
CA LYS A 38 -3.54 3.95 7.34
C LYS A 38 -3.60 5.34 6.72
N LEU A 39 -4.81 5.89 6.59
CA LEU A 39 -5.00 7.31 6.37
C LEU A 39 -4.91 8.04 7.71
N GLN A 40 -3.93 8.93 7.85
CA GLN A 40 -3.72 9.74 9.05
C GLN A 40 -4.64 10.97 9.06
N GLU A 41 -4.75 11.64 10.21
CA GLU A 41 -5.61 12.82 10.38
C GLU A 41 -5.12 14.03 9.56
N ASP A 42 -3.83 14.09 9.25
CA ASP A 42 -3.21 15.11 8.41
C ASP A 42 -3.42 14.87 6.90
N GLY A 43 -4.09 13.78 6.53
CA GLY A 43 -4.35 13.41 5.13
C GLY A 43 -3.25 12.57 4.48
N ASN A 44 -2.17 12.26 5.20
CA ASN A 44 -1.10 11.41 4.69
C ASN A 44 -1.52 9.93 4.72
N LEU A 45 -1.43 9.26 3.57
CA LEU A 45 -1.66 7.82 3.46
C LEU A 45 -0.33 7.09 3.66
N VAL A 46 -0.23 6.33 4.75
CA VAL A 46 1.03 5.71 5.19
C VAL A 46 0.88 4.20 5.26
N LEU A 47 1.83 3.50 4.65
CA LEU A 47 2.00 2.05 4.80
C LEU A 47 2.95 1.77 5.95
N TYR A 48 2.45 1.09 6.96
CA TYR A 48 3.23 0.64 8.12
C TYR A 48 3.49 -0.86 8.06
N SER A 49 4.69 -1.27 8.48
CA SER A 49 4.95 -2.66 8.87
C SER A 49 4.35 -2.97 10.25
N TYR A 50 4.32 -4.25 10.62
CA TYR A 50 3.91 -4.71 11.95
C TYR A 50 4.58 -3.94 13.12
N ASN A 51 5.87 -3.62 12.99
CA ASN A 51 6.64 -2.90 14.02
C ASN A 51 6.42 -1.37 14.01
N LYS A 52 5.36 -0.90 13.33
CA LYS A 52 5.05 0.53 13.12
C LYS A 52 6.14 1.31 12.38
N ILE A 53 7.04 0.61 11.66
CA ILE A 53 8.02 1.25 10.78
C ILE A 53 7.29 1.71 9.51
N VAL A 54 7.51 2.96 9.12
CA VAL A 54 7.00 3.52 7.85
C VAL A 54 7.74 2.84 6.69
N VAL A 55 6.99 2.18 5.82
CA VAL A 55 7.50 1.54 4.61
C VAL A 55 7.38 2.49 3.42
N TRP A 56 6.26 3.22 3.34
CA TRP A 56 5.96 4.18 2.28
C TRP A 56 4.92 5.20 2.77
N ALA A 57 4.90 6.40 2.19
CA ALA A 57 3.92 7.45 2.48
C ALA A 57 3.66 8.32 1.24
N THR A 58 2.48 8.94 1.15
CA THR A 58 2.17 9.92 0.08
C THR A 58 2.91 11.24 0.26
N ASN A 59 3.32 11.58 1.50
CA ASN A 59 4.00 12.83 1.84
C ASN A 59 3.24 14.08 1.36
N THR A 60 1.94 14.06 1.62
CA THR A 60 1.00 15.16 1.32
C THR A 60 1.00 16.20 2.42
#